data_AF-A0A847NG30-F1
#
_entry.id   AF-A0A847NG30-F1
#
_cell.length_a   1.000
_cell.length_b   1.000
_cell.length_c   1.000
_cell.angle_alpha   90.00
_cell.angle_beta   90.00
_cell.angle_gamma   90.00
#
_symmetry.space_group_name_H-M   'P 1'
#
loop_
_entity.id
_entity.type
_entity.pdbx_description
1 polymer ?
#
loop_
_entity_poly.entity_id
_entity_poly.type
_entity_poly.pdbx_seq_one_letter_code
_entity_poly.pdbx_strand_id
1 'polypeptide(L)'
;MSISASKVKELRELTGAGMMDCKKALVETDGDIEKAIDLLREKGLSKAAKKAGRIAAEGLVDAYIHNGRIGVLIEVNSETDFVAKNDEFKQFVKDMAMQVAAASPKYVSKEEVSDEELAKEREILKQQAINEGKPEHIAAKIVEGRIEKYFEQVCLLEQAFIKDPDIKVKDLLNEKISKIGENIKIRRFVRFEVGEGLEKREENFAEEVAKQMGM
;
A
#
# COMPACT_ATOMS: atom_id res chain seq x y z
N MET A 1 35.83 13.87 6.91
CA MET A 1 35.41 14.31 8.26
C MET A 1 35.11 13.10 9.13
N SER A 2 35.37 13.15 10.44
CA SER A 2 35.04 12.04 11.34
C SER A 2 33.59 12.13 11.80
N ILE A 3 32.73 11.25 11.29
CA ILE A 3 31.37 11.09 11.80
C ILE A 3 31.42 10.35 13.15
N SER A 4 30.79 10.91 14.18
CA SER A 4 30.77 10.29 15.51
C SER A 4 29.90 9.03 15.54
N ALA A 5 30.29 8.05 16.36
CA ALA A 5 29.51 6.82 16.52
C ALA A 5 28.08 7.09 17.04
N SER A 6 27.90 8.14 17.84
CA SER A 6 26.58 8.57 18.33
C SER A 6 25.67 9.01 17.19
N LYS A 7 26.16 9.81 16.23
CA LYS A 7 25.35 10.23 15.07
C LYS A 7 24.97 9.06 14.17
N VAL A 8 25.88 8.10 13.99
CA VAL A 8 25.57 6.88 13.22
C VAL A 8 24.49 6.06 13.93
N LYS A 9 24.58 5.95 15.26
CA LYS A 9 23.58 5.24 16.07
C LYS A 9 22.20 5.93 15.98
N GLU A 10 22.16 7.24 16.13
CA GLU A 10 20.94 8.06 16.01
C GLU A 10 20.27 7.86 14.64
N LEU A 11 21.03 8.02 13.54
CA LEU A 11 20.49 7.81 12.19
C LEU A 11 19.98 6.37 11.99
N ARG A 12 20.67 5.38 12.56
CA ARG A 12 20.24 3.98 12.51
C ARG A 12 18.94 3.74 13.28
N GLU A 13 18.76 4.38 14.43
CA GLU A 13 17.52 4.28 15.21
C GLU A 13 16.35 4.94 14.47
N LEU A 14 16.58 6.07 13.81
CA LEU A 14 15.56 6.78 13.02
C LEU A 14 15.16 6.03 11.74
N THR A 15 16.11 5.40 11.06
CA THR A 15 15.88 4.83 9.71
C THR A 15 15.80 3.31 9.67
N GLY A 16 16.27 2.63 10.72
CA GLY A 16 16.44 1.18 10.74
C GLY A 16 17.51 0.65 9.76
N ALA A 17 18.23 1.50 9.04
CA ALA A 17 19.21 1.09 8.03
C ALA A 17 20.47 0.44 8.63
N GLY A 18 21.23 -0.28 7.79
CA GLY A 18 22.48 -0.93 8.22
C GLY A 18 23.51 0.07 8.71
N MET A 19 24.26 -0.28 9.77
CA MET A 19 25.25 0.60 10.42
C MET A 19 26.22 1.28 9.43
N MET A 20 26.71 0.52 8.45
CA MET A 20 27.64 1.03 7.44
C MET A 20 26.95 1.93 6.40
N ASP A 21 25.67 1.68 6.09
CA ASP A 21 24.90 2.56 5.22
C ASP A 21 24.66 3.90 5.90
N CYS A 22 24.27 3.91 7.19
CA CYS A 22 24.12 5.12 7.99
C CYS A 22 25.43 5.92 8.05
N LYS A 23 26.56 5.25 8.31
CA LYS A 23 27.86 5.91 8.36
C LYS A 23 28.22 6.53 7.00
N LYS A 24 28.02 5.82 5.90
CA LYS A 24 28.30 6.32 4.54
C LYS A 24 27.40 7.50 4.19
N ALA A 25 26.11 7.39 4.48
CA ALA A 25 25.16 8.47 4.25
C ALA A 25 25.58 9.74 5.00
N LEU A 26 25.92 9.63 6.28
CA LEU A 26 26.42 10.76 7.07
C LEU A 26 27.75 11.33 6.56
N VAL A 27 28.63 10.50 5.98
CA VAL A 27 29.86 11.01 5.36
C VAL A 27 29.55 11.79 4.09
N GLU A 28 28.60 11.32 3.27
CA GLU A 28 28.21 11.97 2.01
C GLU A 28 27.37 13.23 2.22
N THR A 29 26.71 13.37 3.37
CA THR A 29 25.88 14.54 3.72
C THR A 29 26.54 15.44 4.75
N ASP A 30 27.86 15.34 4.94
CA ASP A 30 28.64 16.13 5.90
C ASP A 30 28.08 16.11 7.34
N GLY A 31 27.46 15.00 7.72
CA GLY A 31 26.91 14.75 9.05
C GLY A 31 25.54 15.39 9.31
N ASP A 32 24.86 15.85 8.27
CA ASP A 32 23.47 16.31 8.26
C ASP A 32 22.52 15.10 8.29
N ILE A 33 21.72 15.00 9.34
CA ILE A 33 20.82 13.85 9.61
C ILE A 33 19.64 13.84 8.63
N GLU A 34 19.01 14.98 8.38
CA GLU A 34 17.83 15.05 7.50
C GLU A 34 18.23 14.67 6.07
N LYS A 35 19.33 15.24 5.56
CA LYS A 35 19.85 14.85 4.25
C LYS A 35 20.29 13.40 4.20
N ALA A 36 20.84 12.86 5.29
CA ALA A 36 21.24 11.45 5.34
C ALA A 36 20.02 10.52 5.30
N ILE A 37 18.89 10.91 5.92
CA ILE A 37 17.62 10.18 5.82
C ILE A 37 17.14 10.14 4.37
N ASP A 38 17.11 11.29 3.70
CA ASP A 38 16.69 11.37 2.29
C ASP A 38 17.59 10.53 1.37
N LEU A 39 18.91 10.62 1.57
CA LEU A 39 19.88 9.82 0.82
C LEU A 39 19.72 8.32 1.07
N LEU A 40 19.44 7.91 2.30
CA LEU A 40 19.18 6.50 2.63
C LEU A 40 17.88 6.01 1.99
N ARG A 41 16.84 6.85 1.95
CA ARG A 41 15.58 6.54 1.27
C ARG A 41 15.79 6.34 -0.23
N GLU A 42 16.51 7.25 -0.90
CA GLU A 42 16.85 7.13 -2.31
C GLU A 42 17.67 5.86 -2.61
N LYS A 43 18.71 5.59 -1.81
CA LYS A 43 19.52 4.38 -1.94
C LYS A 43 18.72 3.12 -1.64
N GLY A 44 17.75 3.19 -0.74
CA GLY A 44 16.81 2.13 -0.42
C GLY A 44 15.96 1.75 -1.64
N LEU A 45 15.37 2.73 -2.32
CA LEU A 45 14.62 2.52 -3.56
C LEU A 45 15.47 1.82 -4.62
N SER A 46 16.72 2.25 -4.80
CA SER A 46 17.67 1.58 -5.72
C SER A 46 17.97 0.14 -5.30
N LYS A 47 18.16 -0.11 -4.01
CA LYS A 47 18.39 -1.45 -3.46
C LYS A 47 17.18 -2.37 -3.64
N ALA A 48 15.96 -1.84 -3.53
CA ALA A 48 14.73 -2.58 -3.75
C ALA A 48 14.55 -2.93 -5.23
N ALA A 49 14.73 -1.95 -6.13
CA ALA A 49 14.68 -2.17 -7.58
C ALA A 49 15.66 -3.26 -8.05
N LYS A 50 16.89 -3.28 -7.51
CA LYS A 50 17.89 -4.33 -7.82
C LYS A 50 17.50 -5.73 -7.32
N LYS A 51 16.59 -5.83 -6.35
CA LYS A 51 16.13 -7.11 -5.79
C LYS A 51 14.80 -7.57 -6.37
N ALA A 52 14.01 -6.69 -6.98
CA ALA A 52 12.69 -7.00 -7.51
C ALA A 52 12.67 -8.20 -8.48
N GLY A 53 13.76 -8.44 -9.23
CA GLY A 53 13.89 -9.58 -10.15
C GLY A 53 14.29 -10.91 -9.49
N ARG A 54 14.58 -10.93 -8.18
CA ARG A 54 14.93 -12.16 -7.46
C ARG A 54 13.67 -12.96 -7.13
N ILE A 55 13.79 -14.29 -7.19
CA ILE A 55 12.68 -15.18 -6.87
C ILE A 55 12.42 -15.12 -5.35
N ALA A 56 11.21 -14.68 -4.98
CA ALA A 56 10.70 -14.73 -3.62
C ALA A 56 9.63 -15.85 -3.55
N ALA A 57 10.05 -17.06 -3.19
CA ALA A 57 9.18 -18.25 -3.17
C ALA A 57 8.83 -18.74 -1.76
N GLU A 58 9.51 -18.21 -0.74
CA GLU A 58 9.17 -18.41 0.67
C GLU A 58 8.23 -17.27 1.12
N GLY A 59 7.79 -17.28 2.38
CA GLY A 59 7.01 -16.17 2.94
C GLY A 59 5.99 -16.59 3.97
N LEU A 60 4.93 -15.78 4.09
CA LEU A 60 3.86 -15.98 5.06
C LEU A 60 2.50 -15.74 4.41
N VAL A 61 1.56 -16.65 4.69
CA VAL A 61 0.14 -16.40 4.54
C VAL A 61 -0.42 -16.05 5.91
N ASP A 62 -1.11 -14.92 6.02
CA ASP A 62 -1.74 -14.48 7.27
C ASP A 62 -3.21 -14.14 7.07
N ALA A 63 -3.96 -14.15 8.17
CA ALA A 63 -5.39 -13.88 8.21
C ALA A 63 -5.70 -12.75 9.19
N TYR A 64 -6.59 -11.84 8.80
CA TYR A 64 -7.10 -10.79 9.68
C TYR A 64 -8.62 -10.75 9.64
N ILE A 65 -9.24 -10.85 10.82
CA ILE A 65 -10.69 -10.74 10.99
C ILE A 65 -10.99 -9.46 11.77
N HIS A 66 -11.74 -8.55 11.14
CA HIS A 66 -12.15 -7.30 11.76
C HIS A 66 -13.60 -7.41 12.24
N ASN A 67 -13.77 -7.43 13.56
CA ASN A 67 -15.08 -7.44 14.25
C ASN A 67 -16.05 -8.55 13.76
N GLY A 68 -15.54 -9.65 13.21
CA GLY A 68 -16.33 -10.73 12.62
C GLY A 68 -17.10 -10.36 11.34
N ARG A 69 -16.93 -9.15 10.80
CA ARG A 69 -17.66 -8.64 9.62
C ARG A 69 -16.82 -8.61 8.36
N ILE A 70 -15.51 -8.38 8.49
CA ILE A 70 -14.57 -8.36 7.39
C ILE A 70 -13.50 -9.41 7.65
N GLY A 71 -13.21 -10.24 6.66
CA GLY A 71 -12.14 -11.23 6.71
C GLY A 71 -11.15 -11.02 5.57
N VAL A 72 -9.86 -11.06 5.87
CA VAL A 72 -8.79 -10.94 4.88
C VAL A 72 -7.85 -12.13 4.99
N LEU A 73 -7.47 -12.70 3.85
CA LEU A 73 -6.33 -13.60 3.70
C LEU A 73 -5.32 -12.93 2.77
N ILE A 74 -4.05 -12.90 3.18
CA ILE A 74 -2.98 -12.27 2.41
C ILE A 74 -1.76 -13.19 2.33
N GLU A 75 -1.11 -13.21 1.17
CA GLU A 75 0.16 -13.89 0.94
C GLU A 75 1.25 -12.85 0.66
N VAL A 76 2.32 -12.88 1.45
CA VAL A 76 3.51 -12.04 1.25
C VAL A 76 4.73 -12.94 1.17
N ASN A 77 5.45 -12.84 0.05
CA ASN A 77 6.64 -13.65 -0.20
C ASN A 77 7.94 -12.95 0.24
N SER A 78 8.94 -13.75 0.58
CA SER A 78 10.35 -13.41 0.82
C SER A 78 11.29 -14.35 0.05
N GLU A 79 12.59 -14.05 0.01
CA GLU A 79 13.57 -14.94 -0.63
C GLU A 79 13.82 -16.20 0.24
N THR A 80 13.84 -16.05 1.57
CA THR A 80 14.13 -17.14 2.51
C THR A 80 13.05 -17.35 3.57
N ASP A 81 13.02 -18.56 4.16
CA ASP A 81 12.11 -18.93 5.26
C ASP A 81 12.52 -18.29 6.60
N PHE A 82 13.80 -17.91 6.74
CA PHE A 82 14.30 -17.17 7.89
C PHE A 82 13.62 -15.80 8.02
N VAL A 83 13.44 -15.09 6.90
CA VAL A 83 12.71 -13.82 6.89
C VAL A 83 11.23 -14.03 7.24
N ALA A 84 10.60 -15.07 6.73
CA ALA A 84 9.20 -15.39 7.04
C ALA A 84 8.94 -15.61 8.56
N LYS A 85 9.96 -16.06 9.29
CA LYS A 85 9.90 -16.29 10.75
C LYS A 85 10.22 -15.04 11.57
N ASN A 86 10.74 -13.98 10.97
CA ASN A 86 11.11 -12.74 11.64
C ASN A 86 9.86 -11.95 12.09
N ASP A 87 9.87 -11.43 13.32
CA ASP A 87 8.72 -10.71 13.88
C ASP A 87 8.42 -9.39 13.17
N GLU A 88 9.43 -8.70 12.62
CA GLU A 88 9.23 -7.51 11.81
C GLU A 88 8.52 -7.85 10.48
N PHE A 89 8.87 -8.98 9.86
CA PHE A 89 8.18 -9.45 8.65
C PHE A 89 6.74 -9.84 8.97
N LYS A 90 6.50 -10.64 10.02
CA LYS A 90 5.14 -11.00 10.46
C LYS A 90 4.28 -9.78 10.77
N GLN A 91 4.85 -8.78 11.46
CA GLN A 91 4.14 -7.54 11.76
C GLN A 91 3.79 -6.77 10.47
N PHE A 92 4.69 -6.73 9.49
CA PHE A 92 4.40 -6.14 8.18
C PHE A 92 3.25 -6.87 7.47
N VAL A 93 3.26 -8.21 7.42
CA VAL A 93 2.17 -8.98 6.79
C VAL A 93 0.82 -8.71 7.47
N LYS A 94 0.79 -8.70 8.80
CA LYS A 94 -0.41 -8.37 9.58
C LYS A 94 -0.91 -6.95 9.28
N ASP A 95 0.00 -5.99 9.17
CA ASP A 95 -0.33 -4.60 8.85
C ASP A 95 -0.91 -4.47 7.45
N MET A 96 -0.40 -5.25 6.49
CA MET A 96 -0.97 -5.33 5.14
C MET A 96 -2.36 -5.98 5.14
N ALA A 97 -2.60 -7.01 5.96
CA ALA A 97 -3.93 -7.59 6.11
C ALA A 97 -4.93 -6.58 6.68
N MET A 98 -4.50 -5.79 7.68
CA MET A 98 -5.30 -4.69 8.25
C MET A 98 -5.56 -3.57 7.23
N GLN A 99 -4.54 -3.17 6.46
CA GLN A 99 -4.66 -2.21 5.37
C GLN A 99 -5.73 -2.65 4.37
N VAL A 100 -5.66 -3.90 3.90
CA VAL A 100 -6.63 -4.46 2.95
C VAL A 100 -8.05 -4.46 3.55
N ALA A 101 -8.19 -4.84 4.83
CA ALA A 101 -9.50 -4.85 5.48
C ALA A 101 -10.14 -3.44 5.53
N ALA A 102 -9.34 -2.42 5.83
CA ALA A 102 -9.78 -1.04 5.99
C ALA A 102 -9.98 -0.29 4.67
N ALA A 103 -9.04 -0.42 3.74
CA ALA A 103 -9.00 0.38 2.50
C ALA A 103 -9.64 -0.34 1.29
N SER A 104 -9.98 -1.63 1.43
CA SER A 104 -10.66 -2.43 0.40
C SER A 104 -10.09 -2.30 -1.02
N PRO A 105 -8.76 -2.41 -1.23
CA PRO A 105 -8.17 -2.45 -2.57
C PRO A 105 -8.72 -3.65 -3.37
N LYS A 106 -8.75 -3.52 -4.69
CA LYS A 106 -9.11 -4.59 -5.62
C LYS A 106 -7.89 -5.33 -6.16
N TYR A 107 -6.78 -4.61 -6.30
CA TYR A 107 -5.54 -5.10 -6.89
C TYR A 107 -4.37 -4.86 -5.95
N VAL A 108 -3.29 -5.62 -6.11
CA VAL A 108 -2.04 -5.33 -5.41
C VAL A 108 -1.39 -4.09 -6.01
N SER A 109 -1.27 -4.02 -7.34
CA SER A 109 -0.52 -2.98 -8.04
C SER A 109 -1.22 -2.51 -9.32
N LYS A 110 -0.72 -1.41 -9.90
CA LYS A 110 -1.29 -0.82 -11.13
C LYS A 110 -1.22 -1.78 -12.32
N GLU A 111 -0.20 -2.64 -12.35
CA GLU A 111 0.03 -3.62 -13.42
C GLU A 111 -0.99 -4.77 -13.43
N GLU A 112 -1.75 -4.94 -12.35
CA GLU A 112 -2.82 -5.95 -12.28
C GLU A 112 -4.16 -5.41 -12.80
N VAL A 113 -4.29 -4.10 -13.05
CA VAL A 113 -5.48 -3.51 -13.65
C VAL A 113 -5.46 -3.75 -15.15
N SER A 114 -6.53 -4.30 -15.72
CA SER A 114 -6.57 -4.59 -17.14
C SER A 114 -6.64 -3.33 -18.00
N ASP A 115 -6.05 -3.38 -19.21
CA ASP A 115 -6.11 -2.26 -20.17
C ASP A 115 -7.57 -1.89 -20.53
N GLU A 116 -8.47 -2.88 -20.56
CA GLU A 116 -9.90 -2.67 -20.81
C GLU A 116 -10.57 -1.87 -19.69
N GLU A 117 -10.33 -2.24 -18.43
CA GLU A 117 -10.85 -1.51 -17.26
C GLU A 117 -10.30 -0.09 -17.21
N LEU A 118 -9.00 0.09 -17.49
CA LEU A 118 -8.38 1.42 -17.54
C LEU A 118 -8.93 2.29 -18.66
N ALA A 119 -9.13 1.72 -19.86
CA ALA A 119 -9.72 2.46 -20.98
C ALA A 119 -11.16 2.89 -20.67
N LYS A 120 -11.95 1.99 -20.08
CA LYS A 120 -13.33 2.26 -19.66
C LYS A 120 -13.38 3.36 -18.59
N GLU A 121 -12.55 3.26 -17.56
CA GLU A 121 -12.49 4.27 -16.50
C GLU A 121 -12.05 5.63 -17.06
N ARG A 122 -11.04 5.64 -17.94
CA ARG A 122 -10.57 6.87 -18.60
C ARG A 122 -11.68 7.56 -19.41
N GLU A 123 -12.49 6.80 -20.13
CA GLU A 123 -13.62 7.35 -20.88
C GLU A 123 -14.70 7.91 -19.95
N ILE A 124 -15.04 7.22 -18.87
CA ILE A 124 -15.99 7.71 -17.86
C ILE A 124 -15.52 9.04 -17.29
N LEU A 125 -14.25 9.14 -16.89
CA LEU A 125 -13.67 10.35 -16.30
C LEU A 125 -13.59 11.50 -17.32
N LYS A 126 -13.35 11.20 -18.59
CA LYS A 126 -13.37 12.18 -19.69
C LYS A 126 -14.76 12.76 -19.89
N GLN A 127 -15.79 11.91 -19.94
CA GLN A 127 -17.18 12.35 -20.07
C GLN A 127 -17.60 13.20 -18.87
N GLN A 128 -17.21 12.83 -17.65
CA GLN A 128 -17.43 13.66 -16.46
C GLN A 128 -16.79 15.05 -16.60
N ALA A 129 -15.53 15.13 -17.03
CA ALA A 129 -14.83 16.40 -17.18
C ALA A 129 -15.48 17.30 -18.26
N ILE A 130 -15.96 16.72 -19.36
CA ILE A 130 -16.68 17.45 -20.42
C ILE A 130 -18.03 17.96 -19.89
N ASN A 131 -18.79 17.12 -19.17
CA ASN A 131 -20.08 17.50 -18.58
C ASN A 131 -19.93 18.60 -17.50
N GLU A 132 -18.78 18.68 -16.84
CA GLU A 132 -18.41 19.77 -15.94
C GLU A 132 -18.03 21.08 -16.68
N GLY A 133 -18.17 21.12 -18.01
CA GLY A 133 -17.92 22.31 -18.85
C GLY A 133 -16.44 22.65 -19.02
N LYS A 134 -15.52 21.69 -18.83
CA LYS A 134 -14.08 21.93 -18.96
C LYS A 134 -13.63 21.87 -20.43
N PRO A 135 -12.79 22.80 -20.90
CA PRO A 135 -12.18 22.73 -22.23
C PRO A 135 -11.37 21.44 -22.44
N GLU A 136 -11.35 20.89 -23.66
CA GLU A 136 -10.71 19.60 -24.00
C GLU A 136 -9.25 19.49 -23.55
N HIS A 137 -8.46 20.55 -23.72
CA HIS A 137 -7.04 20.57 -23.34
C HIS A 137 -6.82 20.51 -21.81
N ILE A 138 -7.79 20.96 -21.00
CA ILE A 138 -7.76 20.86 -19.54
C ILE A 138 -8.31 19.51 -19.10
N ALA A 139 -9.33 19.01 -19.81
CA ALA A 139 -9.95 17.71 -19.53
C ALA A 139 -8.91 16.57 -19.54
N ALA A 140 -7.96 16.56 -20.47
CA ALA A 140 -6.91 15.54 -20.52
C ALA A 140 -6.07 15.46 -19.23
N LYS A 141 -5.57 16.60 -18.73
CA LYS A 141 -4.78 16.65 -17.49
C LYS A 141 -5.62 16.31 -16.25
N ILE A 142 -6.90 16.72 -16.24
CA ILE A 142 -7.84 16.35 -15.16
C ILE A 142 -8.05 14.84 -15.12
N VAL A 143 -8.23 14.21 -16.27
CA VAL A 143 -8.43 12.76 -16.38
C VAL A 143 -7.20 12.01 -15.88
N GLU A 144 -5.99 12.44 -16.22
CA GLU A 144 -4.76 11.84 -15.68
C GLU A 144 -4.70 11.91 -14.15
N GLY A 145 -5.00 13.06 -13.56
CA GLY A 145 -5.05 13.19 -12.10
C GLY A 145 -6.16 12.36 -11.45
N ARG A 146 -7.31 12.20 -12.12
CA ARG A 146 -8.41 11.34 -11.65
C ARG A 146 -8.04 9.85 -11.75
N ILE A 147 -7.30 9.45 -12.78
CA ILE A 147 -6.78 8.09 -12.93
C ILE A 147 -5.76 7.77 -11.83
N GLU A 148 -4.89 8.71 -11.45
CA GLU A 148 -4.00 8.52 -10.30
C GLU A 148 -4.79 8.29 -9.00
N LYS A 149 -5.86 9.08 -8.77
CA LYS A 149 -6.76 8.86 -7.63
C LYS A 149 -7.48 7.52 -7.70
N TYR A 150 -7.87 7.07 -8.88
CA TYR A 150 -8.46 5.75 -9.08
C TYR A 150 -7.49 4.66 -8.65
N PHE A 151 -6.21 4.74 -9.05
CA PHE A 151 -5.19 3.81 -8.58
C PHE A 151 -4.99 3.86 -7.06
N GLU A 152 -4.99 5.05 -6.45
CA GLU A 152 -4.93 5.19 -4.99
C GLU A 152 -6.13 4.57 -4.27
N GLN A 153 -7.28 4.40 -4.93
CA GLN A 153 -8.44 3.73 -4.37
C GLN A 153 -8.37 2.21 -4.55
N VAL A 154 -7.99 1.74 -5.75
CA VAL A 154 -8.13 0.31 -6.11
C VAL A 154 -6.86 -0.50 -5.98
N CYS A 155 -5.67 0.10 -5.93
CA CYS A 155 -4.38 -0.59 -5.86
C CYS A 155 -3.75 -0.45 -4.47
N LEU A 156 -3.51 -1.57 -3.79
CA LEU A 156 -2.93 -1.61 -2.45
C LEU A 156 -1.60 -0.83 -2.36
N LEU A 157 -0.68 -1.03 -3.31
CA LEU A 157 0.63 -0.38 -3.29
C LEU A 157 0.56 1.16 -3.44
N GLU A 158 -0.52 1.69 -4.00
CA GLU A 158 -0.70 3.12 -4.23
C GLU A 158 -1.46 3.83 -3.10
N GLN A 159 -2.08 3.07 -2.20
CA GLN A 159 -2.79 3.60 -1.05
C GLN A 159 -1.84 4.23 -0.03
N ALA A 160 -2.32 5.29 0.63
CA ALA A 160 -1.73 5.77 1.87
C ALA A 160 -1.83 4.68 2.95
N PHE A 161 -0.78 4.53 3.75
CA PHE A 161 -0.75 3.52 4.80
C PHE A 161 -1.61 3.94 5.99
N ILE A 162 -2.53 3.07 6.44
CA ILE A 162 -3.52 3.43 7.46
C ILE A 162 -2.93 3.82 8.82
N LYS A 163 -1.71 3.38 9.13
CA LYS A 163 -1.02 3.75 10.39
C LYS A 163 -0.10 4.95 10.23
N ASP A 164 0.25 5.30 9.00
CA ASP A 164 1.08 6.46 8.66
C ASP A 164 0.66 6.99 7.28
N PRO A 165 -0.33 7.90 7.24
CA PRO A 165 -0.89 8.39 5.99
C PRO A 165 0.07 9.24 5.14
N ASP A 166 1.22 9.62 5.70
CA ASP A 166 2.24 10.42 4.99
C ASP A 166 3.04 9.58 3.99
N ILE A 167 2.95 8.25 4.07
CA ILE A 167 3.64 7.32 3.17
C ILE A 167 2.65 6.39 2.46
N LYS A 168 3.02 5.94 1.25
CA LYS A 168 2.27 4.90 0.55
C LYS A 168 2.72 3.51 0.99
N VAL A 169 1.87 2.52 0.79
CA VAL A 169 2.20 1.10 1.06
C VAL A 169 3.44 0.65 0.29
N LYS A 170 3.63 1.11 -0.96
CA LYS A 170 4.85 0.82 -1.73
C LYS A 170 6.13 1.37 -1.08
N ASP A 171 6.06 2.53 -0.43
CA ASP A 171 7.21 3.13 0.23
C ASP A 171 7.60 2.32 1.46
N LEU A 172 6.61 1.92 2.26
CA LEU A 172 6.79 1.00 3.38
C LEU A 172 7.38 -0.34 2.92
N LEU A 173 6.87 -0.92 1.83
CA LEU A 173 7.41 -2.16 1.25
C LEU A 173 8.90 -2.00 0.87
N ASN A 174 9.25 -0.91 0.19
CA ASN A 174 10.63 -0.62 -0.20
C ASN A 174 11.55 -0.40 1.00
N GLU A 175 11.06 0.23 2.07
CA GLU A 175 11.77 0.34 3.33
C GLU A 175 12.06 -1.05 3.93
N LYS A 176 11.06 -1.93 3.98
CA LYS A 176 11.23 -3.31 4.46
C LYS A 176 12.23 -4.10 3.63
N ILE A 177 12.17 -4.00 2.30
CA ILE A 177 13.16 -4.63 1.40
C ILE A 177 14.57 -4.11 1.67
N SER A 178 14.70 -2.81 1.91
CA SER A 178 16.00 -2.17 2.16
C SER A 178 16.60 -2.59 3.50
N LYS A 179 15.75 -2.69 4.53
CA LYS A 179 16.14 -3.05 5.89
C LYS A 179 16.42 -4.55 6.05
N ILE A 180 15.56 -5.40 5.51
CA ILE A 180 15.70 -6.86 5.56
C ILE A 180 16.78 -7.33 4.60
N GLY A 181 16.94 -6.67 3.45
CA GLY A 181 17.96 -7.00 2.46
C GLY A 181 17.56 -8.13 1.50
N GLU A 182 16.30 -8.54 1.51
CA GLU A 182 15.71 -9.52 0.58
C GLU A 182 14.56 -8.89 -0.22
N ASN A 183 14.27 -9.45 -1.39
CA ASN A 183 13.05 -9.16 -2.12
C ASN A 183 11.83 -9.58 -1.29
N ILE A 184 10.87 -8.67 -1.16
CA ILE A 184 9.60 -8.91 -0.49
C ILE A 184 8.51 -8.54 -1.47
N LYS A 185 7.51 -9.41 -1.61
CA LYS A 185 6.42 -9.19 -2.56
C LYS A 185 5.08 -9.49 -1.91
N ILE A 186 4.18 -8.51 -1.90
CA ILE A 186 2.76 -8.79 -1.63
C ILE A 186 2.24 -9.52 -2.87
N ARG A 187 1.89 -10.81 -2.72
CA ARG A 187 1.62 -11.68 -3.87
C ARG A 187 0.17 -11.62 -4.32
N ARG A 188 -0.74 -11.65 -3.34
CA ARG A 188 -2.19 -11.64 -3.52
C ARG A 188 -2.87 -11.47 -2.17
N PHE A 189 -4.11 -11.02 -2.20
CA PHE A 189 -5.01 -11.06 -1.06
C PHE A 189 -6.42 -11.41 -1.52
N VAL A 190 -7.27 -11.78 -0.58
CA VAL A 190 -8.72 -11.79 -0.74
C VAL A 190 -9.35 -11.14 0.47
N ARG A 191 -10.36 -10.32 0.24
CA ARG A 191 -11.16 -9.64 1.26
C ARG A 191 -12.60 -10.13 1.12
N PHE A 192 -13.22 -10.43 2.25
CA PHE A 192 -14.64 -10.77 2.37
C PHE A 192 -15.31 -9.76 3.28
N GLU A 193 -16.52 -9.35 2.93
CA GLU A 193 -17.37 -8.55 3.81
C GLU A 193 -18.77 -9.16 3.92
N VAL A 194 -19.30 -9.23 5.16
CA VAL A 194 -20.62 -9.79 5.41
C VAL A 194 -21.70 -8.99 4.68
N GLY A 195 -22.42 -9.67 3.79
CA GLY A 195 -23.50 -9.09 2.99
C GLY A 195 -23.05 -8.44 1.69
N GLU A 196 -21.77 -8.54 1.33
CA GLU A 196 -21.27 -8.06 0.04
C GLU A 196 -22.03 -8.72 -1.12
N GLY A 197 -22.52 -7.90 -2.05
CA GLY A 197 -23.28 -8.36 -3.22
C GLY A 197 -24.74 -8.78 -2.95
N LEU A 198 -25.25 -8.65 -1.71
CA LEU A 198 -26.65 -8.93 -1.39
C LEU A 198 -27.46 -7.63 -1.30
N GLU A 199 -28.60 -7.58 -2.01
CA GLU A 199 -29.60 -6.55 -1.79
C GLU A 199 -30.21 -6.73 -0.41
N LYS A 200 -30.02 -5.76 0.48
CA LYS A 200 -30.78 -5.73 1.74
C LYS A 200 -32.22 -5.41 1.38
N ARG A 201 -33.15 -6.26 1.80
CA ARG A 201 -34.56 -5.88 1.83
C ARG A 201 -34.70 -4.66 2.74
N GLU A 202 -34.99 -3.50 2.16
CA GLU A 202 -35.54 -2.38 2.90
C GLU A 202 -37.01 -2.70 3.19
N GLU A 203 -37.27 -3.37 4.30
CA GLU A 203 -38.61 -3.44 4.85
C GLU A 203 -38.89 -2.09 5.50
N ASN A 204 -39.71 -1.27 4.84
CA ASN A 204 -40.27 -0.07 5.44
C ASN A 204 -41.19 -0.52 6.56
N PHE A 205 -40.65 -0.58 7.78
CA PHE A 205 -41.35 -1.03 8.99
C PHE A 205 -42.68 -0.29 9.17
N ALA A 206 -42.78 0.97 8.73
CA ALA A 206 -44.03 1.73 8.78
C ALA A 206 -45.08 1.19 7.79
N GLU A 207 -44.69 0.77 6.58
CA GLU A 207 -45.60 0.12 5.62
C GLU A 207 -46.00 -1.28 6.05
N GLU A 208 -45.10 -2.03 6.69
CA GLU A 208 -45.41 -3.36 7.22
C GLU A 208 -46.39 -3.28 8.40
N VAL A 209 -46.20 -2.30 9.28
CA VAL A 209 -47.14 -1.99 10.38
C VAL A 209 -48.47 -1.47 9.83
N ALA A 210 -48.48 -0.59 8.83
CA ALA A 210 -49.71 -0.12 8.19
C ALA A 210 -50.50 -1.29 7.56
N LYS A 211 -49.82 -2.19 6.84
CA LYS A 211 -50.41 -3.40 6.26
C LYS A 211 -50.97 -4.37 7.31
N GLN A 212 -50.31 -4.54 8.45
CA GLN A 212 -50.83 -5.38 9.55
C GLN A 212 -51.98 -4.71 10.31
N MET A 213 -52.02 -3.37 10.36
CA MET A 213 -53.11 -2.60 10.98
C MET A 213 -54.29 -2.34 10.04
N GLY A 214 -54.22 -2.76 8.77
CA GLY A 214 -55.28 -2.59 7.78
C GLY A 214 -55.51 -1.13 7.35
N MET A 215 -54.48 -0.30 7.41
CA MET A 215 -54.47 1.09 6.89
C MET A 215 -53.64 1.17 5.61
#